data_AF-D8LK77-F1
#
_entry.id   AF-D8LK77-F1
#
_cell.length_a   1.000
_cell.length_b   1.000
_cell.length_c   1.000
_cell.angle_alpha   90.00
_cell.angle_beta   90.00
_cell.angle_gamma   90.00
#
_symmetry.space_group_name_H-M   'P 1'
#
loop_
_entity.id
_entity.type
_entity.pdbx_description
1 polymer ?
#
loop_
_entity_poly.entity_id
_entity_poly.type
_entity_poly.pdbx_seq_one_letter_code
_entity_poly.pdbx_strand_id
1 'polypeptide(L)'
;MQHLATAVSAAAAAAAFCLSHHAAEAFFAPACPAPPGGWAARPPPPPSRSSVATASATTAASTEDEVQRRHFYGYGDPDHVPSILQNITAQRYIDVAEAKARVSETELRKQMDDFAAMNGGPIDLFYRITSEEPEMAIAAEFKRASPSKGDIAVGLRAGEQGYLYASVGAAVLSVLTEPKWFKGSLADMKEVRVATNKMREGKAENRTPT
;
A
#
# COMPACT_ATOMS: atom_id res chain seq x y z
N MET A 1 6.19 13.43 -24.47
CA MET A 1 5.63 13.93 -23.21
C MET A 1 4.27 13.29 -22.94
N GLN A 2 4.25 12.01 -22.50
CA GLN A 2 3.01 11.30 -22.16
C GLN A 2 3.21 10.08 -21.23
N HIS A 3 4.40 9.90 -20.64
CA HIS A 3 4.72 8.73 -19.80
C HIS A 3 4.90 9.04 -18.31
N LEU A 4 4.56 10.25 -17.84
CA LEU A 4 4.75 10.68 -16.45
C LEU A 4 3.45 10.72 -15.61
N ALA A 5 2.30 10.39 -16.18
CA ALA A 5 1.00 10.51 -15.50
C ALA A 5 0.50 9.22 -14.81
N THR A 6 1.16 8.07 -15.01
CA THR A 6 0.62 6.77 -14.54
C THR A 6 1.20 6.28 -13.21
N ALA A 7 2.20 6.97 -12.63
CA ALA A 7 2.92 6.48 -11.45
C ALA A 7 2.36 6.95 -10.09
N VAL A 8 1.36 7.83 -10.06
CA VAL A 8 0.85 8.42 -8.80
C VAL A 8 -0.37 7.68 -8.23
N SER A 9 -0.93 6.69 -8.93
CA SER A 9 -2.16 5.99 -8.49
C SER A 9 -1.92 4.65 -7.76
N ALA A 10 -0.70 4.08 -7.79
CA ALA A 10 -0.47 2.69 -7.36
C ALA A 10 0.02 2.49 -5.91
N ALA A 11 0.33 3.55 -5.16
CA ALA A 11 0.91 3.41 -3.82
C ALA A 11 -0.12 3.16 -2.68
N ALA A 12 -1.40 2.98 -2.99
CA ALA A 12 -2.47 2.85 -1.99
C ALA A 12 -3.05 1.43 -1.83
N ALA A 13 -2.51 0.40 -2.49
CA ALA A 13 -3.19 -0.90 -2.58
C ALA A 13 -2.36 -2.17 -2.26
N ALA A 14 -1.22 -2.05 -1.56
CA ALA A 14 -0.42 -3.24 -1.20
C ALA A 14 0.02 -3.20 0.28
N ALA A 15 -0.94 -3.39 1.18
CA ALA A 15 -0.66 -3.72 2.59
C ALA A 15 -1.76 -4.64 3.13
N ALA A 16 -1.86 -5.85 2.56
CA ALA A 16 -2.75 -6.89 3.05
C ALA A 16 -2.25 -8.29 2.69
N PHE A 17 -1.02 -8.66 3.08
CA PHE A 17 -0.65 -10.07 3.22
C PHE A 17 0.60 -10.23 4.09
N CYS A 18 0.41 -10.58 5.37
CA CYS A 18 1.24 -11.51 6.15
C CYS A 18 0.93 -11.36 7.65
N LEU A 19 0.15 -12.31 8.19
CA LEU A 19 0.08 -12.52 9.63
C LEU A 19 -0.24 -13.99 9.95
N SER A 20 0.81 -14.80 10.09
CA SER A 20 0.85 -16.12 10.77
C SER A 20 2.22 -16.74 10.48
N HIS A 21 3.04 -17.31 11.36
CA HIS A 21 3.06 -17.61 12.80
C HIS A 21 4.55 -17.72 13.22
N HIS A 22 4.85 -17.63 14.52
CA HIS A 22 6.16 -17.98 15.11
C HIS A 22 6.36 -19.50 15.13
N ALA A 23 7.55 -20.00 14.76
CA ALA A 23 8.34 -21.01 15.49
C ALA A 23 9.51 -21.49 14.62
N ALA A 24 10.71 -21.45 15.18
CA ALA A 24 11.88 -22.14 14.68
C ALA A 24 11.75 -23.64 14.95
N GLU A 25 12.10 -24.48 13.97
CA GLU A 25 12.91 -25.70 14.15
C GLU A 25 13.45 -26.13 12.77
N ALA A 26 14.73 -26.52 12.75
CA ALA A 26 15.45 -26.99 11.59
C ALA A 26 15.17 -28.49 11.37
N PHE A 27 14.65 -28.87 10.20
CA PHE A 27 14.71 -30.24 9.70
C PHE A 27 14.92 -30.24 8.19
N PHE A 28 15.93 -31.00 7.76
CA PHE A 28 16.36 -31.20 6.38
C PHE A 28 15.52 -32.30 5.74
N ALA A 29 14.83 -32.04 4.62
CA ALA A 29 14.28 -33.06 3.72
C ALA A 29 13.97 -32.48 2.31
N PRO A 30 13.94 -33.32 1.24
CA PRO A 30 14.36 -32.94 -0.10
C PRO A 30 13.23 -32.50 -1.06
N ALA A 31 13.66 -31.99 -2.22
CA ALA A 31 12.89 -31.42 -3.31
C ALA A 31 11.64 -32.23 -3.76
N CYS A 32 10.50 -31.54 -3.88
CA CYS A 32 9.31 -32.03 -4.58
C CYS A 32 9.41 -31.76 -6.10
N PRO A 33 8.99 -32.70 -6.97
CA PRO A 33 8.95 -32.50 -8.41
C PRO A 33 7.70 -31.70 -8.85
N ALA A 34 7.83 -31.00 -9.98
CA ALA A 34 6.77 -30.18 -10.59
C ALA A 34 5.57 -31.01 -11.10
N PRO A 35 4.34 -30.47 -11.08
CA PRO A 35 3.16 -31.14 -11.66
C PRO A 35 3.10 -31.00 -13.19
N PRO A 36 2.58 -32.03 -13.91
CA PRO A 36 2.37 -31.95 -15.35
C PRO A 36 1.11 -31.14 -15.70
N GLY A 37 1.14 -30.55 -16.90
CA GLY A 37 0.18 -29.57 -17.40
C GLY A 37 -1.29 -30.02 -17.50
N GLY A 38 -2.15 -29.00 -17.57
CA GLY A 38 -3.58 -29.13 -17.83
C GLY A 38 -4.35 -27.92 -17.29
N TRP A 39 -4.38 -26.81 -18.03
CA TRP A 39 -5.27 -25.70 -17.71
C TRP A 39 -6.71 -26.13 -18.00
N ALA A 40 -7.45 -26.50 -16.95
CA ALA A 40 -8.88 -26.71 -17.04
C ALA A 40 -9.57 -25.40 -17.46
N ALA A 41 -10.44 -25.52 -18.48
CA ALA A 41 -11.17 -24.42 -19.09
C ALA A 41 -12.00 -23.62 -18.07
N ARG A 42 -12.08 -22.29 -18.27
CA ARG A 42 -12.97 -21.39 -17.52
C ARG A 42 -14.43 -21.86 -17.66
N PRO A 43 -15.25 -21.80 -16.59
CA PRO A 43 -16.68 -22.06 -16.69
C PRO A 43 -17.37 -21.03 -17.60
N PRO A 44 -18.44 -21.40 -18.32
CA PRO A 44 -19.14 -20.50 -19.22
C PRO A 44 -19.85 -19.36 -18.46
N PRO A 45 -19.99 -18.17 -19.06
CA PRO A 45 -20.73 -17.08 -18.44
C PRO A 45 -22.23 -17.44 -18.29
N PRO A 46 -22.94 -16.85 -17.31
CA PRO A 46 -24.36 -17.10 -17.09
C PRO A 46 -25.20 -16.62 -18.29
N PRO A 47 -26.38 -17.23 -18.53
CA PRO A 47 -27.22 -16.89 -19.67
C PRO A 47 -27.77 -15.46 -19.56
N SER A 48 -27.79 -14.76 -20.70
CA SER A 48 -28.39 -13.44 -20.85
C SER A 48 -29.90 -13.53 -20.66
N ARG A 49 -30.45 -12.76 -19.71
CA ARG A 49 -31.89 -12.52 -19.62
C ARG A 49 -32.22 -11.26 -20.40
N SER A 50 -33.09 -11.41 -21.38
CA SER A 50 -33.74 -10.31 -22.11
C SER A 50 -35.15 -10.05 -21.58
N SER A 51 -35.52 -8.75 -21.62
CA SER A 51 -36.84 -8.12 -21.39
C SER A 51 -37.24 -7.95 -19.91
N VAL A 52 -37.73 -6.79 -19.44
CA VAL A 52 -38.61 -5.78 -20.05
C VAL A 52 -38.25 -4.37 -19.53
N ALA A 53 -38.45 -3.36 -20.37
CA ALA A 53 -38.22 -1.95 -20.08
C ALA A 53 -39.26 -1.34 -19.11
N THR A 54 -38.81 -0.50 -18.18
CA THR A 54 -39.56 0.70 -17.76
C THR A 54 -38.53 1.78 -17.41
N ALA A 55 -38.71 2.96 -18.01
CA ALA A 55 -37.77 4.07 -17.92
C ALA A 55 -37.78 4.75 -16.54
N SER A 56 -36.59 5.12 -16.06
CA SER A 56 -36.39 6.36 -15.31
C SER A 56 -34.95 6.79 -15.48
N ALA A 57 -34.79 8.01 -16.00
CA ALA A 57 -33.51 8.62 -16.27
C ALA A 57 -32.68 8.72 -14.98
N THR A 58 -31.63 7.93 -14.90
CA THR A 58 -30.51 8.19 -14.01
C THR A 58 -29.26 8.20 -14.87
N THR A 59 -28.55 9.32 -14.78
CA THR A 59 -27.27 9.62 -15.40
C THR A 59 -26.39 8.38 -15.52
N ALA A 60 -25.85 8.14 -16.71
CA ALA A 60 -24.92 7.07 -17.00
C ALA A 60 -23.70 7.13 -16.07
N ALA A 61 -23.79 6.49 -14.91
CA ALA A 61 -22.63 5.94 -14.23
C ALA A 61 -22.04 4.93 -15.22
N SER A 62 -20.74 5.04 -15.50
CA SER A 62 -20.07 4.09 -16.39
C SER A 62 -20.37 2.68 -15.92
N THR A 63 -20.55 1.75 -16.85
CA THR A 63 -20.73 0.31 -16.55
C THR A 63 -19.64 -0.22 -15.60
N GLU A 64 -18.46 0.40 -15.61
CA GLU A 64 -17.37 0.19 -14.66
C GLU A 64 -17.75 0.59 -13.23
N ASP A 65 -18.27 1.80 -12.99
CA ASP A 65 -18.73 2.26 -11.67
C ASP A 65 -19.82 1.34 -11.09
N GLU A 66 -20.71 0.83 -11.95
CA GLU A 66 -21.77 -0.10 -11.54
C GLU A 66 -21.22 -1.48 -11.17
N VAL A 67 -20.29 -2.02 -11.97
CA VAL A 67 -19.62 -3.30 -11.69
C VAL A 67 -18.73 -3.21 -10.44
N GLN A 68 -18.06 -2.08 -10.23
CA GLN A 68 -17.21 -1.84 -9.07
C GLN A 68 -18.05 -1.70 -7.79
N ARG A 69 -19.21 -1.04 -7.86
CA ARG A 69 -20.20 -1.03 -6.78
C ARG A 69 -20.76 -2.42 -6.50
N ARG A 70 -21.08 -3.22 -7.53
CA ARG A 70 -21.60 -4.59 -7.32
C ARG A 70 -20.59 -5.47 -6.58
N HIS A 71 -19.31 -5.49 -6.97
CA HIS A 71 -18.30 -6.25 -6.22
C HIS A 71 -18.13 -5.75 -4.78
N PHE A 72 -18.28 -4.45 -4.57
CA PHE A 72 -18.18 -3.86 -3.25
C PHE A 72 -19.33 -4.29 -2.31
N TYR A 73 -20.53 -4.51 -2.83
CA TYR A 73 -21.72 -4.97 -2.10
C TYR A 73 -22.05 -6.45 -2.34
N GLY A 74 -21.04 -7.33 -2.41
CA GLY A 74 -21.30 -8.78 -2.50
C GLY A 74 -22.06 -9.21 -3.75
N TYR A 75 -21.75 -8.61 -4.91
CA TYR A 75 -22.43 -8.79 -6.19
C TYR A 75 -23.90 -8.32 -6.25
N GLY A 76 -24.32 -7.48 -5.29
CA GLY A 76 -25.69 -7.00 -5.19
C GLY A 76 -26.57 -7.85 -4.27
N ASP A 77 -25.96 -8.68 -3.43
CA ASP A 77 -26.64 -9.38 -2.33
C ASP A 77 -27.05 -8.35 -1.25
N PRO A 78 -28.36 -8.15 -0.99
CA PRO A 78 -28.83 -7.19 0.01
C PRO A 78 -28.45 -7.58 1.44
N ASP A 79 -28.16 -8.86 1.70
CA ASP A 79 -27.78 -9.37 3.01
C ASP A 79 -26.25 -9.44 3.19
N HIS A 80 -25.47 -8.94 2.22
CA HIS A 80 -24.01 -8.94 2.27
C HIS A 80 -23.48 -8.10 3.42
N VAL A 81 -22.79 -8.75 4.36
CA VAL A 81 -22.06 -8.08 5.43
C VAL A 81 -20.69 -7.65 4.92
N PRO A 82 -20.36 -6.34 4.91
CA PRO A 82 -19.07 -5.87 4.41
C PRO A 82 -17.90 -6.44 5.24
N SER A 83 -16.94 -7.03 4.54
CA SER A 83 -15.65 -7.41 5.10
C SER A 83 -14.88 -6.19 5.63
N ILE A 84 -13.88 -6.42 6.47
CA ILE A 84 -13.03 -5.34 6.98
C ILE A 84 -12.35 -4.55 5.85
N LEU A 85 -11.93 -5.22 4.77
CA LEU A 85 -11.31 -4.57 3.61
C LEU A 85 -12.31 -3.70 2.84
N GLN A 86 -13.56 -4.16 2.72
CA GLN A 86 -14.64 -3.34 2.14
C GLN A 86 -14.88 -2.11 3.01
N ASN A 87 -15.00 -2.27 4.34
CA ASN A 87 -15.19 -1.13 5.25
C ASN A 87 -14.04 -0.12 5.17
N ILE A 88 -12.79 -0.59 5.16
CA ILE A 88 -11.62 0.28 4.98
C ILE A 88 -11.69 1.02 3.65
N THR A 89 -11.98 0.31 2.56
CA THR A 89 -12.07 0.88 1.22
C THR A 89 -13.17 1.94 1.12
N ALA A 90 -14.38 1.69 1.64
CA ALA A 90 -15.46 2.70 1.67
C ALA A 90 -15.03 3.98 2.37
N GLN A 91 -14.42 3.86 3.55
CA GLN A 91 -13.93 5.01 4.28
C GLN A 91 -12.81 5.73 3.53
N ARG A 92 -11.91 5.00 2.86
CA ARG A 92 -10.84 5.63 2.08
C ARG A 92 -11.35 6.47 0.93
N TYR A 93 -12.46 6.10 0.30
CA TYR A 93 -13.09 6.95 -0.72
C TYR A 93 -13.54 8.30 -0.13
N ILE A 94 -14.18 8.27 1.05
CA ILE A 94 -14.62 9.48 1.75
C ILE A 94 -13.41 10.34 2.11
N ASP A 95 -12.43 9.76 2.79
CA ASP A 95 -11.25 10.47 3.27
C ASP A 95 -10.42 11.10 2.14
N VAL A 96 -10.33 10.43 0.98
CA VAL A 96 -9.65 10.98 -0.21
C VAL A 96 -10.46 12.13 -0.82
N ALA A 97 -11.79 12.00 -0.90
CA ALA A 97 -12.65 13.09 -1.39
C ALA A 97 -12.51 14.34 -0.50
N GLU A 98 -12.53 14.16 0.82
CA GLU A 98 -12.29 15.26 1.76
C GLU A 98 -10.88 15.85 1.64
N ALA A 99 -9.85 15.01 1.47
CA ALA A 99 -8.47 15.49 1.29
C ALA A 99 -8.33 16.34 0.01
N LYS A 100 -8.95 15.91 -1.09
CA LYS A 100 -9.00 16.67 -2.35
C LYS A 100 -9.76 17.99 -2.22
N ALA A 101 -10.78 18.04 -1.37
CA ALA A 101 -11.50 19.28 -1.09
C ALA A 101 -10.66 20.28 -0.25
N ARG A 102 -9.76 19.77 0.60
CA ARG A 102 -8.90 20.60 1.46
C ARG A 102 -7.68 21.18 0.74
N VAL A 103 -7.04 20.39 -0.14
CA VAL A 103 -5.79 20.78 -0.80
C VAL A 103 -5.92 20.55 -2.30
N SER A 104 -5.72 21.60 -3.09
CA SER A 104 -5.74 21.50 -4.55
C SER A 104 -4.53 20.70 -5.05
N GLU A 105 -4.64 20.10 -6.23
CA GLU A 105 -3.54 19.33 -6.82
C GLU A 105 -2.28 20.19 -7.02
N THR A 106 -2.45 21.43 -7.47
CA THR A 106 -1.33 22.37 -7.67
C THR A 106 -0.60 22.65 -6.36
N GLU A 107 -1.33 22.90 -5.28
CA GLU A 107 -0.75 23.14 -3.96
C GLU A 107 -0.07 21.87 -3.43
N LEU A 108 -0.68 20.70 -3.63
CA LEU A 108 -0.08 19.42 -3.24
C LEU A 108 1.25 19.17 -3.96
N ARG A 109 1.33 19.47 -5.27
CA ARG A 109 2.58 19.36 -6.05
C ARG A 109 3.65 20.31 -5.52
N LYS A 110 3.29 21.57 -5.24
CA LYS A 110 4.20 22.53 -4.62
C LYS A 110 4.74 22.02 -3.28
N GLN A 111 3.88 21.49 -2.42
CA GLN A 111 4.30 20.90 -1.14
C GLN A 111 5.24 19.70 -1.31
N MET A 112 5.06 18.89 -2.35
CA MET A 112 5.96 17.78 -2.68
C MET A 112 7.34 18.30 -3.12
N ASP A 113 7.37 19.32 -3.98
CA ASP A 113 8.62 19.93 -4.47
C ASP A 113 9.39 20.60 -3.34
N ASP A 114 8.71 21.40 -2.51
CA ASP A 114 9.28 22.07 -1.33
C ASP A 114 9.86 21.02 -0.36
N PHE A 115 9.12 19.94 -0.10
CA PHE A 115 9.58 18.86 0.77
C PHE A 115 10.79 18.14 0.18
N ALA A 116 10.80 17.85 -1.11
CA ALA A 116 11.91 17.19 -1.80
C ALA A 116 13.17 18.06 -1.85
N ALA A 117 13.02 19.38 -2.01
CA ALA A 117 14.14 20.32 -1.96
C ALA A 117 14.85 20.30 -0.59
N MET A 118 14.09 20.17 0.50
CA MET A 118 14.63 20.13 1.86
C MET A 118 15.11 18.73 2.29
N ASN A 119 14.48 17.66 1.81
CA ASN A 119 14.62 16.30 2.34
C ASN A 119 15.12 15.28 1.32
N GLY A 120 15.55 15.76 0.15
CA GLY A 120 15.92 14.96 -1.01
C GLY A 120 14.71 14.41 -1.78
N GLY A 121 14.91 14.12 -3.06
CA GLY A 121 13.88 13.55 -3.93
C GLY A 121 13.49 12.11 -3.60
N PRO A 122 12.52 11.55 -4.35
CA PRO A 122 12.15 10.14 -4.29
C PRO A 122 13.36 9.22 -4.43
N ILE A 123 13.32 8.07 -3.75
CA ILE A 123 14.34 7.04 -3.84
C ILE A 123 13.80 5.94 -4.76
N ASP A 124 14.65 5.42 -5.65
CA ASP A 124 14.30 4.28 -6.50
C ASP A 124 14.16 3.01 -5.63
N LEU A 125 12.91 2.65 -5.34
CA LEU A 125 12.59 1.47 -4.54
C LEU A 125 12.95 0.18 -5.25
N PHE A 126 12.78 0.11 -6.58
CA PHE A 126 13.09 -1.08 -7.34
C PHE A 126 14.58 -1.37 -7.27
N TYR A 127 15.40 -0.37 -7.61
CA TYR A 127 16.85 -0.48 -7.46
C TYR A 127 17.25 -0.85 -6.03
N ARG A 128 16.61 -0.27 -5.00
CA ARG A 128 16.95 -0.54 -3.61
C ARG A 128 16.66 -1.98 -3.18
N ILE A 129 15.60 -2.59 -3.69
CA ILE A 129 15.18 -3.96 -3.37
C ILE A 129 15.98 -4.99 -4.19
N THR A 130 16.35 -4.66 -5.43
CA THR A 130 17.08 -5.57 -6.34
C THR A 130 18.59 -5.39 -6.29
N SER A 131 19.11 -4.49 -5.46
CA SER A 131 20.55 -4.35 -5.25
C SER A 131 21.11 -5.62 -4.62
N GLU A 132 22.31 -6.03 -5.02
CA GLU A 132 22.98 -7.22 -4.46
C GLU A 132 23.37 -7.07 -2.98
N GLU A 133 23.46 -5.82 -2.50
CA GLU A 133 23.83 -5.50 -1.13
C GLU A 133 22.76 -4.64 -0.43
N PRO A 134 22.15 -5.13 0.67
CA PRO A 134 22.40 -6.41 1.35
C PRO A 134 21.85 -7.64 0.58
N GLU A 135 22.44 -8.81 0.80
CA GLU A 135 22.03 -10.12 0.22
C GLU A 135 20.51 -10.40 0.37
N MET A 136 19.89 -9.84 1.41
CA MET A 136 18.44 -9.86 1.61
C MET A 136 17.89 -8.46 1.84
N ALA A 137 16.96 -8.02 1.00
CA ALA A 137 16.24 -6.77 1.16
C ALA A 137 15.06 -6.91 2.13
N ILE A 138 15.20 -6.38 3.35
CA ILE A 138 14.11 -6.36 4.35
C ILE A 138 13.28 -5.08 4.21
N ALA A 139 11.96 -5.24 4.09
CA ALA A 139 10.99 -4.16 4.25
C ALA A 139 10.43 -4.15 5.68
N ALA A 140 10.85 -3.19 6.51
CA ALA A 140 10.40 -3.05 7.88
C ALA A 140 9.17 -2.13 7.96
N GLU A 141 8.12 -2.54 8.68
CA GLU A 141 6.86 -1.82 8.77
C GLU A 141 6.66 -1.16 10.13
N PHE A 142 6.35 0.13 10.14
CA PHE A 142 5.81 0.83 11.30
C PHE A 142 4.28 0.79 11.29
N LYS A 143 3.68 0.20 12.33
CA LYS A 143 2.23 0.04 12.48
C LYS A 143 1.81 0.17 13.96
N ARG A 144 0.92 1.12 14.28
CA ARG A 144 0.43 1.33 15.65
C ARG A 144 -0.67 0.36 16.05
N ALA A 145 -1.55 0.00 15.12
CA ALA A 145 -2.66 -0.92 15.36
C ALA A 145 -3.01 -1.72 14.10
N SER A 146 -3.81 -2.77 14.25
CA SER A 146 -4.49 -3.42 13.13
C SER A 146 -5.90 -3.87 13.52
N PRO A 147 -6.82 -4.05 12.55
CA PRO A 147 -8.16 -4.58 12.85
C PRO A 147 -8.14 -5.93 13.56
N SER A 148 -7.15 -6.78 13.26
CA SER A 148 -7.06 -8.14 13.78
C SER A 148 -6.37 -8.23 15.15
N LYS A 149 -5.42 -7.33 15.45
CA LYS A 149 -4.61 -7.38 16.67
C LYS A 149 -4.91 -6.24 17.65
N GLY A 150 -5.72 -5.26 17.26
CA GLY A 150 -5.92 -4.05 18.04
C GLY A 150 -4.63 -3.24 18.13
N ASP A 151 -4.35 -2.70 19.32
CA ASP A 151 -3.18 -1.85 19.57
C ASP A 151 -1.89 -2.66 19.67
N ILE A 152 -0.86 -2.21 18.95
CA ILE A 152 0.45 -2.88 18.83
C ILE A 152 1.55 -1.98 19.40
N ALA A 153 1.61 -0.72 18.94
CA ALA A 153 2.73 0.18 19.21
C ALA A 153 2.30 1.65 19.31
N VAL A 154 1.18 1.92 20.00
CA VAL A 154 0.55 3.25 20.03
C VAL A 154 1.46 4.31 20.67
N GLY A 155 2.31 3.93 21.62
CA GLY A 155 3.23 4.86 22.31
C GLY A 155 4.55 5.14 21.58
N LEU A 156 4.87 4.43 20.49
CA LEU A 156 6.15 4.60 19.79
C LEU A 156 6.10 5.79 18.83
N ARG A 157 7.23 6.48 18.65
CA ARG A 157 7.34 7.56 17.66
C ARG A 157 7.81 7.01 16.33
N ALA A 158 7.10 7.34 15.25
CA ALA A 158 7.39 6.79 13.93
C ALA A 158 8.81 7.14 13.47
N GLY A 159 9.22 8.39 13.61
CA GLY A 159 10.56 8.84 13.24
C GLY A 159 11.68 8.06 13.95
N GLU A 160 11.55 7.85 15.27
CA GLU A 160 12.54 7.13 16.08
C GLU A 160 12.59 5.64 15.69
N GLN A 161 11.43 5.00 15.55
CA GLN A 161 11.35 3.59 15.16
C GLN A 161 11.84 3.36 13.72
N GLY A 162 11.53 4.26 12.79
CA GLY A 162 12.00 4.21 11.41
C GLY A 162 13.50 4.41 11.30
N TYR A 163 14.08 5.33 12.08
CA TYR A 163 15.53 5.46 12.18
C TYR A 163 16.18 4.18 12.69
N LEU A 164 15.62 3.56 13.74
CA LEU A 164 16.12 2.31 14.28
C LEU A 164 16.10 1.20 13.21
N TYR A 165 14.99 1.01 12.51
CA TYR A 165 14.90 0.04 11.40
C TYR A 165 15.96 0.28 10.32
N ALA A 166 16.16 1.54 9.91
CA ALA A 166 17.19 1.87 8.94
C ALA A 166 18.62 1.59 9.47
N SER A 167 18.87 1.87 10.75
CA SER A 167 20.19 1.68 11.38
C SER A 167 20.60 0.22 11.49
N VAL A 168 19.63 -0.69 11.64
CA VAL A 168 19.87 -2.15 11.69
C VAL A 168 19.84 -2.81 10.32
N GLY A 169 19.74 -2.04 9.23
CA GLY A 169 19.92 -2.54 7.87
C GLY A 169 18.63 -2.79 7.08
N ALA A 170 17.46 -2.29 7.52
CA ALA A 170 16.26 -2.36 6.69
C ALA A 170 16.50 -1.68 5.33
N ALA A 171 16.20 -2.38 4.25
CA ALA A 171 16.35 -1.86 2.90
C ALA A 171 15.23 -0.86 2.56
N VAL A 172 14.01 -1.14 3.04
CA VAL A 172 12.80 -0.36 2.81
C VAL A 172 12.05 -0.16 4.12
N LEU A 173 11.43 1.01 4.28
CA LEU A 173 10.52 1.30 5.38
C LEU A 173 9.10 1.46 4.85
N SER A 174 8.17 0.65 5.38
CA SER A 174 6.74 0.80 5.19
C SER A 174 6.15 1.53 6.39
N VAL A 175 5.27 2.52 6.16
CA VAL A 175 4.63 3.30 7.23
C VAL A 175 3.14 3.33 6.96
N LEU A 176 2.34 2.79 7.89
CA LEU A 176 0.89 2.84 7.77
C LEU A 176 0.41 4.27 8.04
N THR A 177 -0.35 4.83 7.11
CA THR A 177 -0.82 6.23 7.17
C THR A 177 -2.33 6.35 7.38
N GLU A 178 -3.03 5.22 7.44
CA GLU A 178 -4.48 5.16 7.59
C GLU A 178 -4.89 5.40 9.07
N PRO A 179 -5.75 6.40 9.35
CA PRO A 179 -5.99 6.84 10.73
C PRO A 179 -6.97 5.97 11.53
N LYS A 180 -8.00 5.38 10.92
CA LYS A 180 -9.12 4.79 11.66
C LYS A 180 -8.84 3.39 12.18
N TRP A 181 -8.24 2.53 11.37
CA TRP A 181 -7.96 1.14 11.71
C TRP A 181 -6.51 0.88 12.07
N PHE A 182 -5.58 1.62 11.48
CA PHE A 182 -4.14 1.44 11.74
C PHE A 182 -3.56 2.51 12.67
N LYS A 183 -4.34 3.54 13.01
CA LYS A 183 -3.93 4.69 13.84
C LYS A 183 -2.71 5.42 13.28
N GLY A 184 -2.51 5.37 11.97
CA GLY A 184 -1.40 5.99 11.27
C GLY A 184 -1.71 7.40 10.77
N SER A 185 -0.69 8.07 10.25
CA SER A 185 -0.84 9.40 9.65
C SER A 185 0.22 9.69 8.58
N LEU A 186 -0.07 10.65 7.70
CA LEU A 186 0.94 11.20 6.76
C LEU A 186 2.10 11.90 7.50
N ALA A 187 1.86 12.38 8.73
CA ALA A 187 2.91 12.96 9.55
C ALA A 187 3.94 11.90 9.98
N ASP A 188 3.50 10.70 10.36
CA ASP A 188 4.39 9.57 10.69
C ASP A 188 5.35 9.27 9.52
N MET A 189 4.85 9.25 8.29
CA MET A 189 5.67 9.03 7.09
C MET A 189 6.70 10.15 6.88
N LYS A 190 6.31 11.42 7.10
CA LYS A 190 7.23 12.57 7.02
C LYS A 190 8.31 12.48 8.11
N GLU A 191 7.95 12.14 9.35
CA GLU A 191 8.89 11.96 10.45
C GLU A 191 9.94 10.89 10.13
N VAL A 192 9.51 9.74 9.62
CA VAL A 192 10.41 8.64 9.20
C VAL A 192 11.37 9.12 8.11
N ARG A 193 10.87 9.85 7.10
CA ARG A 193 11.73 10.36 6.02
C ARG A 193 12.77 11.34 6.54
N VAL A 194 12.36 12.29 7.39
CA VAL A 194 13.29 13.28 7.97
C VAL A 194 14.34 12.59 8.86
N ALA A 195 13.91 11.66 9.72
CA ALA A 195 14.80 10.96 10.64
C ALA A 195 15.87 10.12 9.92
N THR A 196 15.54 9.57 8.75
CA THR A 196 16.45 8.72 7.96
C THR A 196 17.35 9.49 6.99
N ASN A 197 17.09 10.77 6.73
CA ASN A 197 17.95 11.59 5.84
C ASN A 197 19.38 11.71 6.36
N LYS A 198 19.58 11.84 7.68
CA LYS A 198 20.91 11.95 8.31
C LYS A 198 21.82 10.74 8.03
N MET A 199 21.25 9.57 7.75
CA MET A 199 22.00 8.36 7.39
C MET A 199 22.57 8.40 5.97
N ARG A 200 22.01 9.25 5.09
CA ARG A 200 22.49 9.40 3.70
C ARG A 200 23.78 10.20 3.64
N GLU A 201 23.88 11.25 4.45
CA GLU A 201 25.02 12.17 4.48
C GLU A 201 26.30 11.46 4.98
N GLY A 202 26.21 10.70 6.07
CA GLY A 202 27.35 9.96 6.63
C GLY A 202 27.87 8.79 5.77
N LYS A 203 27.06 8.26 4.84
CA LYS A 203 27.50 7.21 3.89
C LYS A 203 28.18 7.78 2.64
N ALA A 204 27.89 9.02 2.26
CA ALA A 204 28.51 9.67 1.12
C ALA A 204 29.97 10.06 1.40
N GLU A 205 30.26 10.48 2.63
CA GLU A 205 31.61 10.90 3.05
C GLU A 205 32.61 9.72 3.11
N ASN A 206 32.12 8.51 3.39
CA ASN A 206 32.93 7.29 3.47
C ASN A 206 33.10 6.53 2.13
N ARG A 207 32.65 7.09 1.00
CA ARG A 207 32.94 6.57 -0.35
C ARG A 207 33.98 7.46 -1.04
N THR A 208 35.19 7.54 -0.49
CA THR A 208 36.33 8.02 -1.28
C THR A 208 36.73 6.90 -2.24
N PRO A 209 36.80 7.12 -3.56
CA PRO A 209 37.29 6.11 -4.48
C PRO A 209 38.81 5.97 -4.27
N THR A 210 39.24 4.80 -3.78
CA THR A 210 40.62 4.32 -3.87
C THR A 210 40.90 3.73 -5.24
#